data_AF-A0AAT9FN60-F1
#
_entry.id   AF-A0AAT9FN60-F1
#
_cell.length_a   1.000
_cell.length_b   1.000
_cell.length_c   1.000
_cell.angle_alpha   90.00
_cell.angle_beta   90.00
_cell.angle_gamma   90.00
#
_symmetry.space_group_name_H-M   'P 1'
#
loop_
_entity.id
_entity.type
_entity.pdbx_description
1 polymer ?
#
loop_
_entity_poly.entity_id
_entity_poly.type
_entity_poly.pdbx_seq_one_letter_code
_entity_poly.pdbx_strand_id
1 'polypeptide(L)'
;MRASHPIVAKNVEGRYYVDESCVYCEACLRYAPANFGYDEDQNVAFIMKQPSSHEEHERTAIAIRSCPNLSIGDKLRRHEGAIDDLGIGYGSTPKGMFGALGKIVASWLRESK
;
A
#
# COMPACT_ATOMS: atom_id res chain seq x y z
N MET A 1 -2.92 5.41 2.13
CA MET A 1 -3.59 6.46 1.33
C MET A 1 -5.04 6.51 1.77
N ARG A 2 -5.71 7.67 1.77
CA ARG A 2 -7.18 7.69 1.96
C ARG A 2 -7.81 6.97 0.76
N ALA A 3 -8.85 6.17 0.99
CA ALA A 3 -9.60 5.55 -0.10
C ALA A 3 -10.16 6.66 -1.01
N SER A 4 -9.96 6.53 -2.32
CA SER A 4 -10.50 7.47 -3.32
C SER A 4 -11.99 7.26 -3.54
N HIS A 5 -12.48 6.05 -3.28
CA HIS A 5 -13.88 5.65 -3.38
C HIS A 5 -14.37 5.07 -2.04
N PRO A 6 -15.69 4.96 -1.83
CA PRO A 6 -16.22 4.31 -0.64
C PRO A 6 -15.74 2.86 -0.54
N ILE A 7 -15.56 2.37 0.69
CA ILE A 7 -15.04 1.02 0.93
C ILE A 7 -16.21 0.04 0.89
N VAL A 8 -16.04 -1.08 0.17
CA VAL A 8 -17.07 -2.13 0.10
C VAL A 8 -17.41 -2.63 1.51
N ALA A 9 -18.70 -2.63 1.86
CA ALA A 9 -19.14 -2.91 3.24
C ALA A 9 -18.81 -4.33 3.72
N LYS A 10 -18.70 -5.31 2.81
CA LYS A 10 -18.36 -6.72 3.14
C LYS A 10 -16.89 -6.94 3.48
N ASN A 11 -16.00 -5.95 3.31
CA ASN A 11 -14.61 -6.11 3.73
C ASN A 11 -14.53 -6.37 5.25
N VAL A 12 -13.78 -7.39 5.64
CA VAL A 12 -13.41 -7.52 7.06
C VAL A 12 -12.49 -6.38 7.49
N GLU A 13 -12.63 -5.96 8.75
CA GLU A 13 -11.78 -4.91 9.30
C GLU A 13 -10.29 -5.28 9.23
N GLY A 14 -9.45 -4.28 8.97
CA GLY A 14 -8.01 -4.46 8.92
C GLY A 14 -7.30 -3.50 7.98
N ARG A 15 -6.07 -3.89 7.60
CA ARG A 15 -5.12 -3.08 6.84
C ARG A 15 -5.53 -2.93 5.38
N TYR A 16 -5.88 -4.03 4.74
CA TYR A 16 -6.25 -4.07 3.33
C TYR A 16 -7.76 -3.94 3.17
N TYR A 17 -8.18 -3.34 2.07
CA TYR A 17 -9.59 -3.17 1.72
C TYR A 17 -9.75 -3.13 0.20
N VAL A 18 -10.94 -3.49 -0.27
CA VAL A 18 -11.39 -3.20 -1.64
C VAL A 18 -12.38 -2.05 -1.59
N ASP A 19 -12.20 -1.06 -2.46
CA ASP A 19 -13.16 0.03 -2.62
C ASP A 19 -14.14 -0.22 -3.77
N GLU A 20 -15.22 0.56 -3.80
CA GLU A 20 -16.34 0.43 -4.74
C GLU A 20 -15.98 0.78 -6.19
N SER A 21 -14.74 1.20 -6.48
CA SER A 21 -14.28 1.30 -7.86
C SER A 21 -13.98 -0.06 -8.49
N CYS A 22 -14.05 -1.15 -7.73
CA CYS A 22 -13.80 -2.49 -8.23
C CYS A 22 -14.72 -2.83 -9.41
N VAL A 23 -14.15 -3.35 -10.51
CA VAL A 23 -14.89 -3.80 -11.71
C VAL A 23 -14.96 -5.33 -11.81
N TYR A 24 -14.65 -6.04 -10.72
CA TYR A 24 -14.60 -7.50 -10.65
C TYR A 24 -13.85 -8.19 -11.82
N CYS A 25 -12.57 -7.86 -11.98
CA CYS A 25 -11.70 -8.51 -12.99
C CYS A 25 -11.11 -9.88 -12.55
N GLU A 26 -11.49 -10.37 -11.37
CA GLU A 26 -11.08 -11.66 -10.76
C GLU A 26 -9.58 -11.84 -10.45
N ALA A 27 -8.70 -10.89 -10.79
CA ALA A 27 -7.26 -11.02 -10.56
C ALA A 27 -6.93 -11.31 -9.08
N CYS A 28 -7.59 -10.63 -8.15
CA CYS A 28 -7.37 -10.83 -6.71
C CYS A 28 -7.79 -12.22 -6.22
N LEU A 29 -8.88 -12.77 -6.74
CA LEU A 29 -9.32 -14.13 -6.42
C LEU A 29 -8.33 -15.17 -6.97
N ARG A 30 -7.76 -14.93 -8.16
CA ARG A 30 -6.76 -15.83 -8.75
C ARG A 30 -5.47 -15.89 -7.93
N TYR A 31 -4.99 -14.75 -7.44
CA TYR A 31 -3.72 -14.68 -6.73
C TYR A 31 -3.83 -14.97 -5.23
N ALA A 32 -4.95 -14.61 -4.60
CA ALA A 32 -5.13 -14.73 -3.14
C ALA A 32 -6.56 -15.21 -2.78
N PRO A 33 -6.97 -16.41 -3.22
CA PRO A 33 -8.34 -16.91 -3.00
C PRO A 33 -8.70 -17.11 -1.52
N ALA A 34 -7.70 -17.28 -0.65
CA ALA A 34 -7.93 -17.40 0.79
C ALA A 34 -8.26 -16.05 1.47
N ASN A 35 -7.97 -14.92 0.81
CA ASN A 35 -8.08 -13.57 1.38
C ASN A 35 -9.21 -12.76 0.74
N PHE A 36 -9.53 -13.02 -0.53
CA PHE A 36 -10.54 -12.28 -1.29
C PHE A 36 -11.80 -13.12 -1.54
N GLY A 37 -12.95 -12.48 -1.44
CA GLY A 37 -14.25 -13.02 -1.84
C GLY A 37 -14.89 -12.19 -2.94
N TYR A 38 -15.99 -12.70 -3.50
CA TYR A 38 -16.81 -12.03 -4.50
C TYR A 38 -18.20 -11.73 -3.93
N ASP A 39 -18.62 -10.48 -4.05
CA ASP A 39 -19.96 -10.03 -3.71
C ASP A 39 -20.83 -10.04 -4.98
N GLU A 40 -21.66 -11.08 -5.13
CA GLU A 40 -22.57 -11.25 -6.26
C GLU A 40 -23.60 -10.12 -6.37
N ASP A 41 -24.04 -9.54 -5.26
CA ASP A 41 -25.10 -8.53 -5.22
C ASP A 41 -24.61 -7.17 -5.74
N GLN A 42 -23.35 -6.85 -5.49
CA GLN A 42 -22.73 -5.57 -5.86
C GLN A 42 -21.74 -5.70 -7.03
N ASN A 43 -21.47 -6.93 -7.48
CA ASN A 43 -20.51 -7.27 -8.52
C ASN A 43 -19.10 -6.69 -8.24
N VAL A 44 -18.64 -6.80 -7.00
CA VAL A 44 -17.32 -6.32 -6.54
C VAL A 44 -16.60 -7.39 -5.74
N ALA A 45 -15.26 -7.33 -5.72
CA ALA A 45 -14.49 -8.13 -4.79
C ALA A 45 -14.46 -7.49 -3.39
N PHE A 46 -14.18 -8.28 -2.36
CA PHE A 46 -13.96 -7.80 -1.00
C PHE A 46 -12.87 -8.61 -0.29
N ILE A 47 -12.25 -8.03 0.75
CA ILE A 47 -11.37 -8.77 1.65
C ILE A 47 -12.24 -9.61 2.59
N MET A 48 -12.23 -10.91 2.39
CA MET A 48 -12.90 -11.89 3.28
C MET A 48 -12.04 -12.21 4.50
N LYS A 49 -10.70 -12.17 4.37
CA LYS A 49 -9.76 -12.45 5.45
C LYS A 49 -8.49 -11.61 5.29
N GLN A 50 -8.07 -10.91 6.34
CA GLN A 50 -6.78 -10.23 6.35
C GLN A 50 -5.63 -11.27 6.35
N PRO A 51 -4.55 -11.04 5.60
CA PRO A 51 -3.41 -11.93 5.60
C PRO A 51 -2.77 -11.98 6.99
N SER A 52 -2.43 -13.19 7.41
CA SER A 52 -1.92 -13.53 8.74
C SER A 52 -0.63 -14.34 8.69
N SER A 53 -0.41 -15.10 7.61
CA SER A 53 0.83 -15.82 7.35
C SER A 53 1.71 -15.09 6.34
N HIS A 54 3.00 -15.41 6.31
CA HIS A 54 3.93 -14.85 5.33
C HIS A 54 3.46 -15.08 3.89
N GLU A 55 3.01 -16.30 3.58
CA GLU A 55 2.48 -16.63 2.25
C GLU A 55 1.23 -15.80 1.91
N GLU A 56 0.27 -15.67 2.84
CA GLU A 56 -0.92 -14.85 2.61
C GLU A 56 -0.55 -13.38 2.33
N HIS A 57 0.47 -12.86 3.01
CA HIS A 57 0.98 -11.51 2.75
C HIS A 57 1.58 -11.38 1.34
N GLU A 58 2.37 -12.36 0.89
CA GLU A 58 2.95 -12.36 -0.45
C GLU A 58 1.87 -12.44 -1.53
N ARG A 59 0.91 -13.36 -1.37
CA ARG A 59 -0.23 -13.53 -2.29
C ARG A 59 -1.09 -12.26 -2.35
N THR A 60 -1.39 -11.66 -1.20
CA THR A 60 -2.14 -10.40 -1.12
C THR A 60 -1.37 -9.26 -1.78
N ALA A 61 -0.05 -9.18 -1.60
CA ALA A 61 0.79 -8.17 -2.25
C ALA A 61 0.80 -8.32 -3.78
N ILE A 62 0.79 -9.56 -4.30
CA ILE A 62 0.63 -9.81 -5.74
C ILE A 62 -0.75 -9.34 -6.20
N ALA A 63 -1.82 -9.73 -5.50
CA ALA A 63 -3.18 -9.32 -5.83
C ALA A 63 -3.34 -7.79 -5.91
N ILE A 64 -2.76 -7.04 -4.96
CA ILE A 64 -2.74 -5.57 -4.96
C ILE A 64 -2.05 -5.02 -6.21
N ARG A 65 -0.84 -5.52 -6.54
CA ARG A 65 -0.08 -5.07 -7.72
C ARG A 65 -0.73 -5.45 -9.04
N SER A 66 -1.52 -6.52 -9.06
CA SER A 66 -2.21 -7.00 -10.24
C SER A 66 -3.58 -6.37 -10.47
N CYS A 67 -4.07 -5.53 -9.56
CA CYS A 67 -5.37 -4.88 -9.72
C CYS A 67 -5.30 -3.80 -10.83
N PRO A 68 -5.97 -3.99 -11.98
CA PRO A 68 -5.88 -3.06 -13.10
C PRO A 68 -6.53 -1.71 -12.80
N ASN A 69 -7.50 -1.68 -11.88
CA ASN A 69 -8.21 -0.45 -11.49
C ASN A 69 -7.72 0.13 -10.16
N LEU A 70 -6.65 -0.44 -9.57
CA LEU A 70 -6.07 -0.01 -8.29
C LEU A 70 -7.08 0.10 -7.13
N SER A 71 -8.16 -0.67 -7.18
CA SER A 71 -9.25 -0.66 -6.18
C SER A 71 -8.92 -1.37 -4.87
N ILE A 72 -7.73 -1.98 -4.76
CA ILE A 72 -7.27 -2.67 -3.55
C ILE A 72 -6.29 -1.76 -2.81
N GLY A 73 -6.70 -1.24 -1.66
CA GLY A 73 -5.95 -0.28 -0.88
C GLY A 73 -5.18 -0.87 0.30
N ASP A 74 -4.14 -0.15 0.73
CA ASP A 74 -3.40 -0.37 1.98
C ASP A 74 -3.47 0.89 2.85
N LYS A 75 -4.11 0.77 4.02
CA LYS A 75 -4.25 1.87 4.99
C LYS A 75 -2.90 2.37 5.54
N LEU A 76 -1.89 1.49 5.61
CA LEU A 76 -0.57 1.81 6.17
C LEU A 76 0.45 2.30 5.14
N ARG A 77 0.17 2.21 3.82
CA ARG A 77 0.96 2.97 2.83
C ARG A 77 0.67 4.45 3.01
N ARG A 78 1.34 5.09 3.98
CA ARG A 78 1.65 6.52 3.90
C ARG A 78 2.57 6.67 2.70
N HIS A 79 2.27 7.64 1.85
CA HIS A 79 3.01 7.94 0.63
C HIS A 79 4.50 7.63 0.79
N GLU A 80 5.04 6.70 0.00
CA GLU A 80 6.48 6.68 -0.28
C GLU A 80 6.92 8.11 -0.66
N GLY A 81 6.07 8.84 -1.41
CA GLY A 81 6.24 10.27 -1.66
C GLY A 81 6.42 11.16 -0.42
N ALA A 82 5.72 10.97 0.70
CA ALA A 82 5.91 11.82 1.88
C ALA A 82 7.21 11.47 2.63
N ILE A 83 7.61 10.20 2.60
CA ILE A 83 8.85 9.70 3.20
C ILE A 83 10.05 10.11 2.33
N ASP A 84 9.89 10.11 1.01
CA ASP A 84 10.84 10.58 0.01
C ASP A 84 10.95 12.13 0.00
N ASP A 85 9.83 12.84 0.14
CA ASP A 85 9.76 14.31 0.25
C ASP A 85 10.39 14.80 1.56
N LEU A 86 10.25 14.03 2.64
CA LEU A 86 10.90 14.28 3.93
C LEU A 86 12.34 13.74 3.98
N GLY A 87 12.80 13.05 2.94
CA GLY A 87 14.17 12.51 2.83
C GLY A 87 14.52 11.45 3.87
N ILE A 88 13.51 10.76 4.43
CA ILE A 88 13.63 9.74 5.48
C ILE A 88 13.38 8.32 4.95
N GLY A 89 13.26 8.17 3.63
CA GLY A 89 12.90 6.91 2.97
C GLY A 89 14.08 5.98 2.77
N TYR A 90 13.78 4.69 2.81
CA TYR A 90 14.68 3.61 2.38
C TYR A 90 14.63 3.39 0.85
N GLY A 91 14.30 4.45 0.09
CA GLY A 91 14.05 4.43 -1.35
C GLY A 91 15.25 4.93 -2.17
N SER A 92 15.44 4.33 -3.33
CA SER A 92 16.53 4.45 -4.31
C SER A 92 16.67 5.83 -5.00
N THR A 93 16.20 6.92 -4.39
CA THR A 93 16.42 8.28 -4.91
C THR A 93 17.70 8.90 -4.32
N PRO A 94 18.52 9.63 -5.11
CA PRO A 94 19.82 10.16 -4.66
C PRO A 94 19.76 11.10 -3.45
N LYS A 95 18.59 11.63 -3.07
CA LYS A 95 18.45 12.65 -2.03
C LYS A 95 18.60 12.10 -0.61
N GLY A 96 18.24 10.85 -0.36
CA GLY A 96 18.29 10.24 0.99
C GLY A 96 19.71 10.07 1.52
N MET A 97 20.64 9.66 0.65
CA MET A 97 22.02 9.34 1.05
C MET A 97 22.90 10.59 1.22
N PHE A 98 22.70 11.64 0.40
CA PHE A 98 23.50 12.87 0.46
C PHE A 98 22.96 13.91 1.46
N GLY A 99 21.65 13.90 1.76
CA GLY A 99 21.03 14.90 2.65
C GLY A 99 21.42 14.76 4.12
N ALA A 100 21.50 13.53 4.64
CA ALA A 100 21.85 13.29 6.05
C ALA A 100 23.33 13.63 6.34
N LEU A 101 24.24 13.17 5.49
CA LEU A 101 25.67 13.50 5.58
C LEU A 101 25.92 14.99 5.34
N GLY A 102 25.23 15.61 4.37
CA GLY A 102 25.34 17.05 4.10
C GLY A 102 24.92 17.92 5.28
N LYS A 103 23.87 17.54 6.03
CA LYS A 103 23.45 18.26 7.24
C LYS A 103 24.46 18.13 8.37
N ILE A 104 25.03 16.95 8.57
CA ILE A 104 26.09 16.74 9.57
C ILE A 104 27.30 17.59 9.22
N VAL A 105 27.81 17.49 7.99
CA VAL A 105 28.98 18.28 7.54
C VAL A 105 28.71 19.79 7.63
N ALA A 106 27.51 20.26 7.29
CA ALA A 106 27.12 21.66 7.40
C ALA A 106 26.90 22.14 8.85
N SER A 107 26.58 21.25 9.80
CA SER A 107 26.57 21.56 11.23
C SER A 107 27.99 21.76 11.74
N TRP A 108 28.88 20.81 11.43
CA TRP A 108 30.29 20.84 11.81
C TRP A 108 31.04 22.06 11.25
N LEU A 109 30.74 22.45 10.00
CA LEU A 109 31.28 23.67 9.39
C LEU A 109 30.77 24.97 10.04
N ARG A 110 29.59 24.95 10.66
CA ARG A 110 29.02 26.12 11.35
C ARG A 110 29.56 26.29 12.77
N GLU A 111 29.83 25.18 13.45
CA GLU A 111 30.43 25.13 14.79
C GLU A 111 31.95 25.33 14.80
N SER A 112 32.62 25.23 13.65
CA SER A 112 34.07 25.48 13.51
C SER A 112 34.42 26.95 13.19
N LYS A 113 33.49 27.89 13.43
CA LYS A 113 33.71 29.33 13.24
C LYS A 113 33.39 30.12 14.50
#